data_AF-A0A4W6FLM4-F1
#
_entry.id   AF-A0A4W6FLM4-F1
#
_cell.length_a   1.000
_cell.length_b   1.000
_cell.length_c   1.000
_cell.angle_alpha   90.00
_cell.angle_beta   90.00
_cell.angle_gamma   90.00
#
_symmetry.space_group_name_H-M   'P 1'
#
loop_
_entity.id
_entity.type
_entity.pdbx_description
1 polymer ?
#
loop_
_entity_poly.entity_id
_entity_poly.type
_entity_poly.pdbx_seq_one_letter_code
_entity_poly.pdbx_strand_id
1 'polypeptide(L)'
;MEDFRRTYLRLCKEGGVEPQESVVAQLQENRTAQGSRLDLSGQSLSVDTCSVLARAFQKDITFTEVLLSDCMLSEEGAKVLLIGLFGNTAVKTLDLKGNNLRSAGAEVLGKLLACNKTLRRLVLEWNALGVWDEAFSLFCEGLASNSMLMELDLRNNQINHHGASELALALKRNTTLEVLDLRWNNIGLLGGRSLLEALQKNKSIVQLEMAGNNIPSDTLKALEQTTEHNSDRQSTLRESRSRTQVLTTEIQTLKDKKGRQLLSLMETIDRQREETGRSNRSTSIQIGRLQEALNERKSAVNSLTAKLQMTEAALALSEQKNHNMGELLTQVKVEKEEQWERQSRERKKEQEDCVHREGKLLREVQNLSETNIQLKSKVEEMERRCKSQQHQIFELKQELTNNTAELKLRLAQAEDRLETEKRRSKQVLEDMDNLRQKEVEHVNRHLEESERTLQERIFKLEGQRIQLEEELIKAKALCVSERAQAEEELGRVRAQVRLEEVGHKICICDQLFR
;
A
#
# COMPACT_ATOMS: atom_id res chain seq x y z
N MET A 1 11.09 27.39 11.00
CA MET A 1 11.66 28.09 9.82
C MET A 1 12.89 28.94 10.14
N GLU A 2 12.90 29.81 11.16
CA GLU A 2 14.14 30.52 11.53
C GLU A 2 15.27 29.57 11.94
N ASP A 3 14.96 28.47 12.64
CA ASP A 3 15.94 27.45 13.01
C ASP A 3 16.52 26.73 11.79
N PHE A 4 15.70 26.48 10.75
CA PHE A 4 16.16 25.93 9.49
C PHE A 4 17.06 26.92 8.75
N ARG A 5 16.67 28.21 8.68
CA ARG A 5 17.51 29.26 8.09
C ARG A 5 18.85 29.41 8.81
N ARG A 6 18.86 29.42 10.14
CA ARG A 6 20.11 29.47 10.94
C ARG A 6 20.96 28.23 10.68
N THR A 7 20.33 27.06 10.60
CA THR A 7 21.01 25.79 10.30
C THR A 7 21.61 25.82 8.90
N TYR A 8 20.85 26.25 7.89
CA TYR A 8 21.31 26.41 6.51
C TYR A 8 22.49 27.38 6.41
N LEU A 9 22.37 28.60 6.96
CA LEU A 9 23.47 29.58 6.94
C LEU A 9 24.71 29.10 7.69
N ARG A 10 24.53 28.37 8.80
CA ARG A 10 25.65 27.75 9.52
C ARG A 10 26.33 26.68 8.67
N LEU A 11 25.56 25.80 8.03
CA LEU A 11 26.09 24.74 7.18
C LEU A 11 26.77 25.30 5.91
N CYS A 12 26.27 26.40 5.34
CA CYS A 12 26.95 27.15 4.28
C CYS A 12 28.33 27.64 4.74
N LYS A 13 28.41 28.27 5.92
CA LYS A 13 29.68 28.72 6.51
C LYS A 13 30.64 27.58 6.81
N GLU A 14 30.16 26.47 7.37
CA GLU A 14 30.97 25.28 7.65
C GLU A 14 31.49 24.61 6.37
N GLY A 15 30.70 24.64 5.29
CA GLY A 15 31.06 24.06 4.00
C GLY A 15 31.88 24.97 3.08
N GLY A 16 32.11 26.24 3.46
CA GLY A 16 32.75 27.23 2.59
C GLY A 16 31.93 27.60 1.35
N VAL A 17 30.60 27.40 1.40
CA VAL A 17 29.68 27.64 0.29
C VAL A 17 28.98 28.97 0.51
N GLU A 18 28.97 29.85 -0.49
CA GLU A 18 28.19 31.08 -0.42
C GLU A 18 26.68 30.75 -0.42
N PRO A 19 25.92 31.24 0.58
CA PRO A 19 24.50 30.93 0.68
C PRO A 19 23.76 31.58 -0.48
N GLN A 20 23.06 30.76 -1.26
CA GLN A 20 22.38 31.23 -2.46
C GLN A 20 21.23 32.18 -2.09
N GLU A 21 21.23 33.39 -2.66
CA GLU A 21 20.29 34.45 -2.30
C GLU A 21 18.83 34.05 -2.48
N SER A 22 18.52 33.25 -3.51
CA SER A 22 17.18 32.73 -3.77
C SER A 22 16.64 31.86 -2.62
N VAL A 23 17.46 30.96 -2.08
CA VAL A 23 17.10 30.11 -0.95
C VAL A 23 16.93 30.95 0.31
N VAL A 24 17.82 31.92 0.53
CA VAL A 24 17.77 32.81 1.69
C VAL A 24 16.58 33.76 1.64
N ALA A 25 16.21 34.26 0.46
CA ALA A 25 15.04 35.11 0.23
C ALA A 25 13.75 34.34 0.53
N GLN A 26 13.64 33.10 0.05
CA GLN A 26 12.45 32.29 0.30
C GLN A 26 12.27 31.93 1.78
N LEU A 27 13.38 31.67 2.48
CA LEU A 27 13.38 31.45 3.93
C LEU A 27 13.07 32.72 4.73
N GLN A 28 13.09 33.92 4.11
CA GLN A 28 12.72 35.21 4.72
C GLN A 28 11.28 35.63 4.38
N GLU A 29 10.82 35.43 3.14
CA GLU A 29 9.49 35.84 2.66
C GLU A 29 8.35 35.02 3.29
N ASN A 30 8.57 33.74 3.59
CA ASN A 30 7.58 32.85 4.20
C ASN A 30 7.25 33.16 5.68
N ARG A 31 7.54 34.37 6.17
CA ARG A 31 7.10 34.84 7.50
C ARG A 31 5.58 34.99 7.64
N THR A 32 4.82 35.01 6.53
CA THR A 32 3.40 35.42 6.52
C THR A 32 2.40 34.40 5.96
N ALA A 33 2.83 33.31 5.32
CA ALA A 33 1.93 32.29 4.77
C ALA A 33 2.29 30.87 5.28
N GLN A 34 1.28 30.16 5.83
CA GLN A 34 1.21 28.72 6.13
C GLN A 34 2.56 27.95 6.18
N GLY A 35 3.24 28.05 7.32
CA GLY A 35 4.67 27.78 7.50
C GLY A 35 5.15 26.32 7.54
N SER A 36 4.79 25.49 6.57
CA SER A 36 5.37 24.14 6.39
C SER A 36 5.76 23.79 4.95
N ARG A 37 5.72 24.77 4.03
CA ARG A 37 6.09 24.61 2.63
C ARG A 37 7.37 25.39 2.30
N LEU A 38 8.32 24.72 1.65
CA LEU A 38 9.51 25.31 1.07
C LEU A 38 9.41 25.21 -0.44
N ASP A 39 9.29 26.36 -1.11
CA ASP A 39 9.12 26.44 -2.55
C ASP A 39 10.35 27.08 -3.18
N LEU A 40 11.17 26.29 -3.86
CA LEU A 40 12.36 26.74 -4.58
C LEU A 40 12.19 26.59 -6.09
N SER A 41 10.94 26.47 -6.57
CA SER A 41 10.66 26.23 -7.98
C SER A 41 11.24 27.32 -8.90
N GLY A 42 11.75 26.91 -10.05
CA GLY A 42 12.38 27.77 -11.06
C GLY A 42 13.75 28.34 -10.66
N GLN A 43 14.28 28.01 -9.48
CA GLN A 43 15.60 28.45 -9.04
C GLN A 43 16.66 27.41 -9.41
N SER A 44 17.69 27.82 -10.16
CA SER A 44 18.82 26.93 -10.47
C SER A 44 19.64 26.67 -9.22
N LEU A 45 19.61 25.44 -8.69
CA LEU A 45 20.34 25.07 -7.48
C LEU A 45 21.70 24.47 -7.82
N SER A 46 22.77 25.03 -7.24
CA SER A 46 24.12 24.46 -7.40
C SER A 46 24.27 23.14 -6.62
N VAL A 47 25.23 22.30 -7.02
CA VAL A 47 25.56 21.04 -6.31
C VAL A 47 25.91 21.30 -4.85
N ASP A 48 26.65 22.37 -4.58
CA ASP A 48 27.05 22.77 -3.23
C ASP A 48 25.82 23.17 -2.39
N THR A 49 24.90 23.93 -2.97
CA THR A 49 23.63 24.27 -2.33
C THR A 49 22.78 23.04 -2.05
N CYS A 50 22.71 22.10 -3.00
CA CYS A 50 22.01 20.82 -2.80
C CYS A 50 22.63 20.00 -1.66
N SER A 51 23.95 20.01 -1.55
CA SER A 51 24.68 19.31 -0.47
C SER A 51 24.40 19.91 0.90
N VAL A 52 24.34 21.24 0.99
CA VAL A 52 23.96 21.93 2.22
C VAL A 52 22.49 21.67 2.58
N LEU A 53 21.59 21.75 1.59
CA LEU A 53 20.17 21.48 1.77
C LEU A 53 19.92 20.03 2.21
N ALA A 54 20.63 19.06 1.64
CA ALA A 54 20.53 17.65 2.03
C ALA A 54 20.81 17.45 3.53
N ARG A 55 21.89 18.07 4.02
CA ARG A 55 22.28 18.02 5.45
C ARG A 55 21.27 18.76 6.33
N ALA A 56 20.70 19.86 5.84
CA ALA A 56 19.69 20.61 6.56
C ALA A 56 18.38 19.81 6.68
N PHE A 57 17.92 19.19 5.58
CA PHE A 57 16.70 18.38 5.56
C PHE A 57 16.80 17.11 6.41
N GLN A 58 17.97 16.50 6.55
CA GLN A 58 18.11 15.25 7.30
C GLN A 58 17.61 15.35 8.75
N LYS A 59 17.72 16.53 9.39
CA LYS A 59 17.25 16.78 10.76
C LYS A 59 16.05 17.73 10.81
N ASP A 60 15.55 18.15 9.66
CA ASP A 60 14.43 19.08 9.63
C ASP A 60 13.11 18.39 9.98
N ILE A 61 12.35 19.05 10.85
CA ILE A 61 11.01 18.63 11.24
C ILE A 61 9.95 19.66 10.84
N THR A 62 10.34 20.71 10.13
CA THR A 62 9.51 21.91 9.94
C THR A 62 8.80 21.92 8.58
N PHE A 63 9.47 21.46 7.53
CA PHE A 63 8.90 21.43 6.18
C PHE A 63 8.22 20.09 5.90
N THR A 64 6.92 20.16 5.62
CA THR A 64 6.11 19.03 5.17
C THR A 64 6.01 18.98 3.65
N GLU A 65 6.20 20.11 2.97
CA GLU A 65 6.13 20.21 1.51
C GLU A 65 7.40 20.87 0.99
N VAL A 66 8.07 20.19 0.06
CA VAL A 66 9.30 20.68 -0.57
C VAL A 66 9.07 20.69 -2.08
N LEU A 67 9.08 21.87 -2.68
CA LEU A 67 8.90 22.05 -4.11
C LEU A 67 10.20 22.50 -4.75
N LEU A 68 10.68 21.69 -5.68
CA LEU A 68 11.95 21.86 -6.39
C LEU A 68 11.71 21.73 -7.89
N SER A 69 10.56 22.20 -8.38
CA SER A 69 10.19 22.10 -9.80
C SER A 69 11.08 23.00 -10.65
N ASP A 70 11.56 22.50 -11.79
CA ASP A 70 12.39 23.24 -12.76
C ASP A 70 13.65 23.88 -12.13
N CYS A 71 14.26 23.21 -11.15
CA CYS A 71 15.46 23.68 -10.45
C CYS A 71 16.79 23.36 -11.16
N MET A 72 16.74 22.73 -12.34
CA MET A 72 17.91 22.29 -13.11
C MET A 72 18.92 21.50 -12.24
N LEU A 73 18.41 20.61 -11.37
CA LEU A 73 19.25 19.79 -10.52
C LEU A 73 20.15 18.88 -11.38
N SER A 74 21.47 19.12 -11.32
CA SER A 74 22.43 18.15 -11.88
C SER A 74 22.24 16.76 -11.25
N GLU A 75 22.66 15.70 -11.94
CA GLU A 75 22.53 14.31 -11.48
C GLU A 75 23.13 14.13 -10.07
N GLU A 76 24.29 14.73 -9.82
CA GLU A 76 24.97 14.72 -8.52
C GLU A 76 24.27 15.55 -7.46
N GLY A 77 23.79 16.75 -7.82
CA GLY A 77 23.01 17.59 -6.91
C GLY A 77 21.72 16.90 -6.45
N ALA A 78 20.98 16.30 -7.39
CA ALA A 78 19.76 15.55 -7.09
C ALA A 78 20.05 14.32 -6.21
N LYS A 79 21.09 13.56 -6.54
CA LYS A 79 21.51 12.38 -5.75
C LYS A 79 21.79 12.76 -4.29
N VAL A 80 22.60 13.80 -4.07
CA VAL A 80 22.94 14.23 -2.70
C VAL A 80 21.72 14.73 -1.96
N LEU A 81 20.86 15.53 -2.62
CA LEU A 81 19.64 16.06 -2.04
C LEU A 81 18.67 14.95 -1.60
N LEU A 82 18.45 13.96 -2.47
CA LEU A 82 17.55 12.83 -2.19
C LEU A 82 18.11 11.92 -1.09
N ILE A 83 19.41 11.69 -1.04
CA ILE A 83 20.05 10.94 0.06
C ILE A 83 19.81 11.64 1.41
N GLY A 84 19.84 12.98 1.44
CA GLY A 84 19.50 13.75 2.64
C GLY A 84 18.08 13.50 3.16
N LEU A 85 17.14 13.15 2.27
CA LEU A 85 15.75 12.87 2.59
C LEU A 85 15.48 11.43 3.06
N PHE A 86 16.46 10.52 2.99
CA PHE A 86 16.28 9.12 3.42
C PHE A 86 15.84 9.02 4.89
N GLY A 87 16.44 9.84 5.75
CA GLY A 87 16.16 9.89 7.18
C GLY A 87 15.14 10.95 7.60
N ASN A 88 14.63 11.75 6.67
CA ASN A 88 13.70 12.82 7.00
C ASN A 88 12.32 12.26 7.38
N THR A 89 11.76 12.73 8.49
CA THR A 89 10.47 12.26 9.02
C THR A 89 9.33 13.28 8.91
N ALA A 90 9.56 14.44 8.30
CA ALA A 90 8.58 15.51 8.21
C ALA A 90 8.01 15.74 6.81
N VAL A 91 8.83 15.60 5.76
CA VAL A 91 8.43 15.81 4.36
C VAL A 91 7.41 14.76 3.95
N LYS A 92 6.22 15.23 3.58
CA LYS A 92 5.09 14.44 3.08
C LYS A 92 4.89 14.64 1.58
N THR A 93 5.23 15.80 1.06
CA THR A 93 5.07 16.14 -0.36
C THR A 93 6.42 16.59 -0.93
N LEU A 94 6.86 15.93 -2.00
CA LEU A 94 8.08 16.27 -2.71
C LEU A 94 7.76 16.48 -4.19
N ASP A 95 8.06 17.67 -4.71
CA ASP A 95 7.92 17.99 -6.12
C ASP A 95 9.30 18.18 -6.73
N LEU A 96 9.63 17.35 -7.73
CA LEU A 96 10.88 17.33 -8.46
C LEU A 96 10.63 17.46 -9.96
N LYS A 97 9.51 18.06 -10.37
CA LYS A 97 9.15 18.23 -11.78
C LYS A 97 10.29 18.90 -12.57
N GLY A 98 10.56 18.44 -13.78
CA GLY A 98 11.44 19.14 -14.74
C GLY A 98 12.91 19.20 -14.35
N ASN A 99 13.41 18.28 -13.52
CA ASN A 99 14.81 18.24 -13.11
C ASN A 99 15.68 17.28 -13.93
N ASN A 100 15.11 16.58 -14.92
CA ASN A 100 15.85 15.70 -15.82
C ASN A 100 16.75 14.70 -15.04
N LEU A 101 16.16 14.07 -14.02
CA LEU A 101 16.83 13.17 -13.08
C LEU A 101 17.47 11.91 -13.71
N ARG A 102 16.93 11.44 -14.85
CA ARG A 102 17.48 10.33 -15.64
C ARG A 102 17.70 9.04 -14.81
N SER A 103 18.64 8.18 -15.23
CA SER A 103 18.94 6.91 -14.57
C SER A 103 19.44 7.08 -13.13
N ALA A 104 20.42 7.97 -12.91
CA ALA A 104 21.00 8.17 -11.58
C ALA A 104 19.95 8.61 -10.54
N GLY A 105 19.04 9.50 -10.93
CA GLY A 105 17.95 9.91 -10.06
C GLY A 105 16.90 8.82 -9.85
N ALA A 106 16.58 7.99 -10.86
CA ALA A 106 15.67 6.85 -10.71
C ALA A 106 16.17 5.85 -9.65
N GLU A 107 17.46 5.50 -9.67
CA GLU A 107 18.06 4.60 -8.68
C GLU A 107 17.97 5.15 -7.25
N VAL A 108 18.29 6.43 -7.09
CA VAL A 108 18.29 7.08 -5.78
C VAL A 108 16.86 7.28 -5.27
N LEU A 109 15.91 7.57 -6.15
CA LEU A 109 14.48 7.62 -5.82
C LEU A 109 13.95 6.25 -5.40
N GLY A 110 14.37 5.16 -6.05
CA GLY A 110 14.04 3.80 -5.62
C GLY A 110 14.50 3.52 -4.20
N LYS A 111 15.75 3.87 -3.88
CA LYS A 111 16.30 3.77 -2.51
C LYS A 111 15.56 4.67 -1.52
N LEU A 112 15.24 5.91 -1.92
CA LEU A 112 14.46 6.85 -1.12
C LEU A 112 13.09 6.24 -0.78
N LEU A 113 12.37 5.70 -1.76
CA LEU A 113 11.06 5.08 -1.55
C LEU A 113 11.15 3.82 -0.67
N ALA A 114 12.21 3.02 -0.79
CA ALA A 114 12.39 1.85 0.06
C ALA A 114 12.58 2.23 1.54
N CYS A 115 13.39 3.27 1.81
CA CYS A 115 13.76 3.69 3.16
C CYS A 115 12.77 4.66 3.80
N ASN A 116 12.28 5.64 3.05
CA ASN A 116 11.45 6.71 3.57
C ASN A 116 10.04 6.20 3.89
N LYS A 117 9.57 6.51 5.11
CA LYS A 117 8.25 6.10 5.63
C LYS A 117 7.34 7.28 5.95
N THR A 118 7.54 8.42 5.30
CA THR A 118 6.79 9.66 5.60
C THR A 118 6.22 10.33 4.36
N LEU A 119 6.88 10.17 3.22
CA LEU A 119 6.46 10.71 1.94
C LEU A 119 5.12 10.09 1.50
N ARG A 120 4.17 10.96 1.20
CA ARG A 120 2.80 10.64 0.79
C ARG A 120 2.52 11.01 -0.66
N ARG A 121 3.14 12.09 -1.15
CA ARG A 121 2.97 12.61 -2.50
C ARG A 121 4.32 12.88 -3.16
N LEU A 122 4.53 12.32 -4.34
CA LEU A 122 5.76 12.48 -5.11
C LEU A 122 5.43 12.89 -6.54
N VAL A 123 5.93 14.07 -6.95
CA VAL A 123 5.76 14.59 -8.30
C VAL A 123 7.07 14.50 -9.06
N LEU A 124 7.08 13.71 -10.13
CA LEU A 124 8.25 13.43 -10.96
C LEU A 124 8.00 13.75 -12.43
N GLU A 125 7.02 14.59 -12.74
CA GLU A 125 6.71 14.99 -14.10
C GLU A 125 7.97 15.50 -14.86
N TRP A 126 8.17 15.10 -16.12
CA TRP A 126 9.31 15.55 -16.95
C TRP A 126 10.71 15.22 -16.39
N ASN A 127 10.97 13.98 -15.97
CA ASN A 127 12.28 13.55 -15.45
C ASN A 127 13.00 12.44 -16.24
N ALA A 128 12.40 11.96 -17.33
CA ALA A 128 12.99 10.93 -18.21
C ALA A 128 13.43 9.64 -17.47
N LEU A 129 12.73 9.26 -16.40
CA LEU A 129 13.09 8.10 -15.58
C LEU A 129 12.96 6.76 -16.33
N GLY A 130 12.04 6.68 -17.29
CA GLY A 130 11.70 5.46 -18.01
C GLY A 130 12.56 5.18 -19.25
N VAL A 131 13.57 6.00 -19.54
CA VAL A 131 14.49 5.80 -20.67
C VAL A 131 15.46 4.63 -20.39
N TRP A 132 15.80 4.39 -19.13
CA TRP A 132 16.72 3.33 -18.70
C TRP A 132 15.96 2.27 -17.89
N ASP A 133 15.70 1.13 -18.51
CA ASP A 133 14.87 0.07 -17.93
C ASP A 133 15.42 -0.46 -16.59
N GLU A 134 16.73 -0.66 -16.48
CA GLU A 134 17.38 -1.16 -15.25
C GLU A 134 17.20 -0.19 -14.07
N ALA A 135 17.45 1.10 -14.30
CA ALA A 135 17.32 2.12 -13.28
C ALA A 135 15.85 2.33 -12.87
N PHE A 136 14.92 2.21 -13.83
CA PHE A 136 13.49 2.28 -13.56
C PHE A 136 12.96 1.05 -12.81
N SER A 137 13.52 -0.14 -13.05
CA SER A 137 13.18 -1.34 -12.26
C SER A 137 13.56 -1.17 -10.78
N LEU A 138 14.72 -0.58 -10.47
CA LEU A 138 15.11 -0.22 -9.09
C LEU A 138 14.14 0.78 -8.45
N PHE A 139 13.65 1.75 -9.22
CA PHE A 139 12.58 2.65 -8.77
C PHE A 139 11.30 1.87 -8.43
N CYS A 140 10.91 0.93 -9.29
CA CYS A 140 9.73 0.08 -9.09
C CYS A 140 9.88 -0.85 -7.87
N GLU A 141 11.06 -1.43 -7.62
CA GLU A 141 11.34 -2.21 -6.41
C GLU A 141 11.19 -1.36 -5.13
N GLY A 142 11.71 -0.13 -5.16
CA GLY A 142 11.50 0.86 -4.11
C GLY A 142 10.03 1.14 -3.84
N LEU A 143 9.26 1.39 -4.90
CA LEU A 143 7.81 1.59 -4.82
C LEU A 143 7.07 0.37 -4.26
N ALA A 144 7.47 -0.84 -4.65
CA ALA A 144 6.87 -2.10 -4.20
C ALA A 144 7.02 -2.33 -2.68
N SER A 145 8.10 -1.81 -2.09
CA SER A 145 8.40 -1.91 -0.65
C SER A 145 7.92 -0.71 0.17
N ASN A 146 7.53 0.37 -0.50
CA ASN A 146 6.97 1.54 0.15
C ASN A 146 5.54 1.27 0.63
N SER A 147 5.21 1.76 1.82
CA SER A 147 3.92 1.55 2.48
C SER A 147 3.26 2.85 2.95
N MET A 148 3.66 3.99 2.39
CA MET A 148 3.23 5.33 2.84
C MET A 148 2.88 6.26 1.69
N LEU A 149 3.46 6.06 0.51
CA LEU A 149 3.15 6.83 -0.69
C LEU A 149 1.73 6.52 -1.15
N MET A 150 0.94 7.59 -1.32
CA MET A 150 -0.47 7.56 -1.73
C MET A 150 -0.68 8.19 -3.10
N GLU A 151 0.14 9.18 -3.47
CA GLU A 151 0.06 9.87 -4.75
C GLU A 151 1.41 9.88 -5.46
N LEU A 152 1.43 9.40 -6.70
CA LEU A 152 2.62 9.39 -7.55
C LEU A 152 2.30 9.95 -8.94
N ASP A 153 3.04 10.97 -9.33
CA ASP A 153 2.95 11.57 -10.66
C ASP A 153 4.21 11.26 -11.47
N LEU A 154 4.04 10.48 -12.53
CA LEU A 154 5.06 10.02 -13.47
C LEU A 154 4.79 10.52 -14.90
N ARG A 155 4.10 11.64 -15.06
CA ARG A 155 3.81 12.21 -16.39
C ARG A 155 5.07 12.54 -17.18
N ASN A 156 5.07 12.34 -18.50
CA ASN A 156 6.21 12.69 -19.37
C ASN A 156 7.57 12.13 -18.86
N ASN A 157 7.60 10.87 -18.43
CA ASN A 157 8.84 10.20 -17.99
C ASN A 157 9.42 9.24 -19.02
N GLN A 158 8.88 9.21 -20.23
CA GLN A 158 9.31 8.30 -21.31
C GLN A 158 9.23 6.82 -20.91
N ILE A 159 8.28 6.45 -20.05
CA ILE A 159 8.08 5.06 -19.61
C ILE A 159 7.62 4.22 -20.80
N ASN A 160 8.41 3.21 -21.16
CA ASN A 160 8.11 2.27 -22.25
C ASN A 160 7.28 1.06 -21.73
N HIS A 161 7.00 0.10 -22.60
CA HIS A 161 6.24 -1.11 -22.26
C HIS A 161 6.96 -2.05 -21.26
N HIS A 162 8.30 -2.08 -21.23
CA HIS A 162 9.08 -2.82 -20.26
C HIS A 162 8.97 -2.17 -18.88
N GLY A 163 9.23 -0.86 -18.78
CA GLY A 163 9.06 -0.10 -17.54
C GLY A 163 7.63 -0.17 -16.99
N ALA A 164 6.61 -0.16 -17.85
CA ALA A 164 5.22 -0.35 -17.43
C ALA A 164 4.95 -1.77 -16.86
N SER A 165 5.65 -2.79 -17.35
CA SER A 165 5.54 -4.16 -16.81
C SER A 165 6.20 -4.28 -15.45
N GLU A 166 7.36 -3.64 -15.25
CA GLU A 166 8.02 -3.52 -13.94
C GLU A 166 7.15 -2.76 -12.93
N LEU A 167 6.56 -1.63 -13.37
CA LEU A 167 5.61 -0.88 -12.56
C LEU A 167 4.40 -1.72 -12.18
N ALA A 168 3.86 -2.50 -13.11
CA ALA A 168 2.76 -3.43 -12.84
C ALA A 168 3.13 -4.47 -11.75
N LEU A 169 4.34 -5.01 -11.77
CA LEU A 169 4.83 -5.92 -10.72
C LEU A 169 4.93 -5.22 -9.37
N ALA A 170 5.41 -3.97 -9.34
CA ALA A 170 5.47 -3.17 -8.12
C ALA A 170 4.07 -2.89 -7.55
N LEU A 171 3.12 -2.53 -8.41
CA LEU A 171 1.73 -2.27 -8.02
C LEU A 171 1.02 -3.52 -7.49
N LYS A 172 1.34 -4.73 -7.96
CA LYS A 172 0.79 -5.97 -7.39
C LYS A 172 1.15 -6.13 -5.90
N ARG A 173 2.28 -5.55 -5.45
CA ARG A 173 2.78 -5.65 -4.07
C ARG A 173 2.45 -4.43 -3.23
N ASN A 174 2.46 -3.24 -3.83
CA ASN A 174 2.13 -2.00 -3.13
C ASN A 174 0.63 -1.99 -2.79
N THR A 175 0.28 -1.62 -1.55
CA THR A 175 -1.11 -1.59 -1.07
C THR A 175 -1.55 -0.21 -0.58
N THR A 176 -0.72 0.82 -0.78
CA THR A 176 -0.95 2.16 -0.23
C THR A 176 -1.11 3.24 -1.29
N LEU A 177 -0.60 3.01 -2.50
CA LEU A 177 -0.76 3.94 -3.60
C LEU A 177 -2.24 4.00 -4.03
N GLU A 178 -2.81 5.20 -3.99
CA GLU A 178 -4.21 5.48 -4.32
C GLU A 178 -4.34 6.20 -5.66
N VAL A 179 -3.44 7.13 -5.96
CA VAL A 179 -3.44 7.96 -7.17
C VAL A 179 -2.13 7.77 -7.92
N LEU A 180 -2.23 7.38 -9.19
CA LEU A 180 -1.11 7.23 -10.10
C LEU A 180 -1.38 7.96 -11.41
N ASP A 181 -0.50 8.87 -11.77
CA ASP A 181 -0.57 9.60 -13.04
C ASP A 181 0.56 9.16 -13.97
N LEU A 182 0.19 8.57 -15.10
CA LEU A 182 1.12 8.06 -16.12
C LEU A 182 0.90 8.75 -17.47
N ARG A 183 0.20 9.89 -17.53
CA ARG A 183 -0.11 10.56 -18.80
C ARG A 183 1.16 10.91 -19.59
N TRP A 184 1.03 10.88 -20.91
CA TRP A 184 2.10 11.24 -21.85
C TRP A 184 3.38 10.42 -21.67
N ASN A 185 3.25 9.09 -21.58
CA ASN A 185 4.37 8.14 -21.67
C ASN A 185 4.22 7.24 -22.92
N ASN A 186 5.12 6.27 -23.11
CA ASN A 186 5.10 5.36 -24.27
C ASN A 186 4.81 3.91 -23.86
N ILE A 187 3.79 3.72 -23.00
CA ILE A 187 3.47 2.44 -22.37
C ILE A 187 3.03 1.38 -23.40
N GLY A 188 2.24 1.78 -24.40
CA GLY A 188 1.76 0.90 -25.47
C GLY A 188 0.81 -0.21 -24.99
N LEU A 189 0.37 -1.06 -25.92
CA LEU A 189 -0.59 -2.14 -25.65
C LEU A 189 -0.06 -3.15 -24.61
N LEU A 190 1.19 -3.59 -24.74
CA LEU A 190 1.77 -4.60 -23.84
C LEU A 190 1.83 -4.09 -22.40
N GLY A 191 2.33 -2.87 -22.19
CA GLY A 191 2.37 -2.26 -20.86
C GLY A 191 0.97 -2.02 -20.29
N GLY A 192 0.00 -1.60 -21.11
CA GLY A 192 -1.40 -1.46 -20.70
C GLY A 192 -2.02 -2.78 -20.21
N ARG A 193 -1.73 -3.90 -20.88
CA ARG A 193 -2.17 -5.24 -20.42
C ARG A 193 -1.52 -5.65 -19.11
N SER A 194 -0.23 -5.41 -18.95
CA SER A 194 0.49 -5.69 -17.69
C SER A 194 -0.12 -4.91 -16.52
N LEU A 195 -0.40 -3.62 -16.71
CA LEU A 195 -1.06 -2.77 -15.71
C LEU A 195 -2.47 -3.26 -15.38
N LEU A 196 -3.25 -3.70 -16.38
CA LEU A 196 -4.59 -4.23 -16.15
C LEU A 196 -4.55 -5.50 -15.27
N GLU A 197 -3.64 -6.43 -15.57
CA GLU A 197 -3.47 -7.64 -14.76
C GLU A 197 -2.99 -7.31 -13.33
N ALA A 198 -2.22 -6.24 -13.15
CA ALA A 198 -1.82 -5.76 -11.83
C ALA A 198 -2.98 -5.16 -11.05
N LEU A 199 -3.81 -4.32 -11.67
CA LEU A 199 -4.97 -3.69 -11.02
C LEU A 199 -6.07 -4.69 -10.65
N GLN A 200 -6.17 -5.83 -11.33
CA GLN A 200 -7.08 -6.90 -10.90
C GLN A 200 -6.70 -7.47 -9.52
N LYS A 201 -5.41 -7.41 -9.15
CA LYS A 201 -4.90 -7.85 -7.84
C LYS A 201 -4.77 -6.69 -6.86
N ASN A 202 -4.34 -5.53 -7.34
CA ASN A 202 -4.20 -4.32 -6.56
C ASN A 202 -5.57 -3.71 -6.25
N LYS A 203 -5.76 -3.41 -4.98
CA LYS A 203 -7.04 -3.01 -4.40
C LYS A 203 -6.99 -1.60 -3.80
N SER A 204 -5.85 -0.93 -3.91
CA SER A 204 -5.54 0.37 -3.33
C SER A 204 -5.70 1.50 -4.32
N ILE A 205 -5.35 1.30 -5.59
CA ILE A 205 -5.45 2.33 -6.62
C ILE A 205 -6.91 2.65 -6.91
N VAL A 206 -7.25 3.92 -6.73
CA VAL A 206 -8.58 4.50 -6.94
C VAL A 206 -8.60 5.40 -8.17
N GLN A 207 -7.47 6.05 -8.49
CA GLN A 207 -7.35 6.93 -9.65
C GLN A 207 -6.09 6.58 -10.44
N LEU A 208 -6.27 6.28 -11.73
CA LEU A 208 -5.19 6.00 -12.66
C LEU A 208 -5.39 6.80 -13.95
N GLU A 209 -4.47 7.73 -14.22
CA GLU A 209 -4.53 8.58 -15.41
C GLU A 209 -3.55 8.08 -16.48
N MET A 210 -4.06 7.69 -17.65
CA MET A 210 -3.28 7.01 -18.71
C MET A 210 -3.36 7.71 -20.07
N ALA A 211 -3.92 8.91 -20.15
CA ALA A 211 -4.05 9.64 -21.42
C ALA A 211 -2.70 9.84 -22.13
N GLY A 212 -2.68 9.67 -23.46
CA GLY A 212 -1.46 9.91 -24.26
C GLY A 212 -0.42 8.78 -24.22
N ASN A 213 -0.82 7.53 -23.95
CA ASN A 213 0.08 6.37 -23.83
C ASN A 213 0.06 5.35 -24.99
N ASN A 214 -0.66 5.66 -26.08
CA ASN A 214 -0.87 4.75 -27.21
C ASN A 214 -1.44 3.36 -26.79
N ILE A 215 -2.37 3.37 -25.82
CA ILE A 215 -3.07 2.18 -25.34
C ILE A 215 -4.42 2.08 -26.07
N PRO A 216 -4.84 0.90 -26.56
CA PRO A 216 -6.15 0.74 -27.17
C PRO A 216 -7.31 1.07 -26.23
N SER A 217 -8.37 1.65 -26.80
CA SER A 217 -9.55 2.12 -26.04
C SER A 217 -10.17 1.05 -25.15
N ASP A 218 -10.16 -0.20 -25.59
CA ASP A 218 -10.79 -1.30 -24.85
C ASP A 218 -10.01 -1.62 -23.57
N THR A 219 -8.67 -1.51 -23.62
CA THR A 219 -7.81 -1.70 -22.44
C THR A 219 -7.95 -0.51 -21.48
N LEU A 220 -8.06 0.71 -21.99
CA LEU A 220 -8.32 1.90 -21.17
C LEU A 220 -9.66 1.80 -20.43
N LYS A 221 -10.75 1.43 -21.12
CA LYS A 221 -12.06 1.22 -20.49
C LYS A 221 -12.02 0.14 -19.40
N ALA A 222 -11.31 -0.96 -19.63
CA ALA A 222 -11.16 -2.01 -18.63
C ALA A 222 -10.36 -1.54 -17.39
N LEU A 223 -9.33 -0.72 -17.58
CA LEU A 223 -8.58 -0.08 -16.49
C LEU A 223 -9.48 0.87 -15.70
N GLU A 224 -10.21 1.75 -16.38
CA GLU A 224 -11.15 2.70 -15.78
C GLU A 224 -12.22 1.99 -14.94
N GLN A 225 -12.84 0.94 -15.47
CA GLN A 225 -13.80 0.11 -14.73
C GLN A 225 -13.19 -0.54 -13.49
N THR A 226 -11.93 -0.97 -13.56
CA THR A 226 -11.24 -1.58 -12.43
C THR A 226 -10.95 -0.54 -11.34
N THR A 227 -10.55 0.67 -11.72
CA THR A 227 -10.35 1.78 -10.77
C THR A 227 -11.65 2.27 -10.15
N GLU A 228 -12.73 2.34 -10.93
CA GLU A 228 -14.07 2.68 -10.45
C GLU A 228 -14.55 1.65 -9.43
N HIS A 229 -14.39 0.35 -9.73
CA HIS A 229 -14.71 -0.72 -8.78
C HIS A 229 -13.91 -0.61 -7.48
N ASN A 230 -12.62 -0.26 -7.55
CA ASN A 230 -11.80 -0.01 -6.36
C ASN A 230 -12.29 1.22 -5.57
N SER A 231 -12.67 2.30 -6.25
CA SER A 231 -13.27 3.51 -5.66
C SER A 231 -14.56 3.19 -4.90
N ASP A 232 -15.49 2.50 -5.54
CA ASP A 232 -16.78 2.08 -4.96
C ASP A 232 -16.60 1.16 -3.75
N ARG A 233 -15.61 0.26 -3.83
CA ARG A 233 -15.27 -0.61 -2.71
C ARG A 233 -14.71 0.20 -1.54
N GLN A 234 -13.84 1.18 -1.80
CA GLN A 234 -13.34 2.06 -0.75
C GLN A 234 -14.44 2.92 -0.13
N SER A 235 -15.34 3.50 -0.93
CA SER A 235 -16.45 4.32 -0.43
C SER A 235 -17.40 3.49 0.45
N THR A 236 -17.76 2.28 0.01
CA THR A 236 -18.58 1.34 0.77
C THR A 236 -17.92 0.93 2.10
N LEU A 237 -16.61 0.67 2.09
CA LEU A 237 -15.86 0.36 3.30
C LEU A 237 -15.77 1.56 4.26
N ARG A 238 -15.59 2.77 3.73
CA ARG A 238 -15.59 4.01 4.54
C ARG A 238 -16.96 4.24 5.19
N GLU A 239 -18.05 4.08 4.44
CA GLU A 239 -19.40 4.13 5.00
C GLU A 239 -19.63 3.07 6.08
N SER A 240 -19.26 1.81 5.81
CA SER A 240 -19.41 0.72 6.78
C SER A 240 -18.64 1.01 8.06
N ARG A 241 -17.40 1.52 7.98
CA ARG A 241 -16.61 1.94 9.15
C ARG A 241 -17.28 3.08 9.91
N SER A 242 -17.78 4.10 9.20
CA SER A 242 -18.49 5.22 9.82
C SER A 242 -19.75 4.75 10.57
N ARG A 243 -20.57 3.89 9.94
CA ARG A 243 -21.75 3.27 10.58
C ARG A 243 -21.36 2.48 11.84
N THR A 244 -20.32 1.66 11.77
CA THR A 244 -19.82 0.90 12.93
C THR A 244 -19.34 1.82 14.05
N GLN A 245 -18.65 2.92 13.72
CA GLN A 245 -18.17 3.89 14.70
C GLN A 245 -19.34 4.59 15.42
N VAL A 246 -20.36 5.03 14.67
CA VAL A 246 -21.59 5.61 15.23
C VAL A 246 -22.28 4.61 16.17
N LEU A 247 -22.53 3.37 15.70
CA LEU A 247 -23.14 2.32 16.54
C LEU A 247 -22.32 2.04 17.80
N THR A 248 -21.00 1.99 17.70
CA THR A 248 -20.11 1.78 18.86
C THR A 248 -20.25 2.91 19.87
N THR A 249 -20.26 4.17 19.41
CA THR A 249 -20.48 5.32 20.31
C THR A 249 -21.86 5.29 20.95
N GLU A 250 -22.89 4.90 20.20
CA GLU A 250 -24.27 4.83 20.69
C GLU A 250 -24.44 3.74 21.75
N ILE A 251 -23.87 2.55 21.52
CA ILE A 251 -23.81 1.46 22.51
C ILE A 251 -23.10 1.93 23.79
N GLN A 252 -21.97 2.63 23.68
CA GLN A 252 -21.24 3.14 24.84
C GLN A 252 -22.10 4.14 25.63
N THR A 253 -22.76 5.08 24.95
CA THR A 253 -23.64 6.05 25.61
C THR A 253 -24.85 5.38 26.29
N LEU A 254 -25.43 4.33 25.69
CA LEU A 254 -26.51 3.55 26.28
C LEU A 254 -26.04 2.78 27.51
N LYS A 255 -24.84 2.18 27.46
CA LYS A 255 -24.22 1.51 28.60
C LYS A 255 -24.01 2.47 29.76
N ASP A 256 -23.49 3.66 29.50
CA ASP A 256 -23.27 4.69 30.53
C ASP A 256 -24.60 5.20 31.11
N LYS A 257 -25.64 5.39 30.28
CA LYS A 257 -26.99 5.75 30.74
C LYS A 257 -27.59 4.65 31.62
N LYS A 258 -27.50 3.38 31.21
CA LYS A 258 -27.99 2.23 32.00
C LYS A 258 -27.22 2.08 33.30
N GLY A 259 -25.90 2.29 33.29
CA GLY A 259 -25.08 2.29 34.50
C GLY A 259 -25.52 3.36 35.50
N ARG A 260 -25.76 4.60 35.03
CA ARG A 260 -26.31 5.69 35.87
C ARG A 260 -27.70 5.37 36.41
N GLN A 261 -28.59 4.78 35.59
CA GLN A 261 -29.91 4.35 36.05
C GLN A 261 -29.82 3.27 37.14
N LEU A 262 -28.91 2.29 36.98
CA LEU A 262 -28.69 1.24 37.97
C LEU A 262 -28.21 1.82 39.30
N LEU A 263 -27.23 2.74 39.26
CA LEU A 263 -26.72 3.44 40.44
C LEU A 263 -27.81 4.23 41.16
N SER A 264 -28.62 5.00 40.43
CA SER A 264 -29.74 5.75 41.00
C SER A 264 -30.81 4.85 41.62
N LEU A 265 -31.10 3.70 41.00
CA LEU A 265 -32.03 2.72 41.56
C LEU A 265 -31.46 2.11 42.85
N MET A 266 -30.15 1.82 42.87
CA MET A 266 -29.46 1.28 44.04
C MET A 266 -29.48 2.26 45.21
N GLU A 267 -29.19 3.54 44.96
CA GLU A 267 -29.32 4.62 45.95
C GLU A 267 -30.75 4.72 46.50
N THR A 268 -31.76 4.54 45.64
CA THR A 268 -33.17 4.57 46.04
C THR A 268 -33.54 3.37 46.93
N ILE A 269 -33.06 2.18 46.60
CA ILE A 269 -33.26 0.96 47.40
C ILE A 269 -32.57 1.11 48.76
N ASP A 270 -31.34 1.62 48.80
CA ASP A 270 -30.61 1.83 50.04
C ASP A 270 -31.33 2.85 50.94
N ARG A 271 -31.83 3.95 50.37
CA ARG A 271 -32.66 4.92 51.10
C ARG A 271 -33.95 4.29 51.66
N GLN A 272 -34.65 3.47 50.86
CA GLN A 272 -35.85 2.76 51.34
C GLN A 272 -35.52 1.74 52.44
N ARG A 273 -34.38 1.05 52.37
CA ARG A 273 -33.90 0.15 53.42
C ARG A 273 -33.59 0.89 54.72
N GLU A 274 -32.99 2.08 54.63
CA GLU A 274 -32.78 2.92 55.81
C GLU A 274 -34.09 3.43 56.41
N GLU A 275 -35.04 3.90 55.60
CA GLU A 275 -36.36 4.37 56.03
C GLU A 275 -37.17 3.23 56.70
N THR A 276 -37.22 2.06 56.09
CA THR A 276 -37.86 0.85 56.67
C THR A 276 -37.15 0.41 57.95
N GLY A 277 -35.82 0.49 58.01
CA GLY A 277 -35.04 0.24 59.22
C GLY A 277 -35.41 1.21 60.36
N ARG A 278 -35.57 2.51 60.07
CA ARG A 278 -36.03 3.52 61.04
C ARG A 278 -37.46 3.25 61.50
N SER A 279 -38.37 2.96 60.57
CA SER A 279 -39.77 2.63 60.87
C SER A 279 -39.87 1.39 61.76
N ASN A 280 -39.15 0.31 61.43
CA ASN A 280 -39.13 -0.92 62.22
C ASN A 280 -38.56 -0.71 63.63
N ARG A 281 -37.52 0.13 63.79
CA ARG A 281 -37.03 0.51 65.12
C ARG A 281 -38.11 1.28 65.91
N SER A 282 -38.80 2.21 65.27
CA SER A 282 -39.88 2.97 65.90
C SER A 282 -41.06 2.09 66.32
N THR A 283 -41.52 1.18 65.46
CA THR A 283 -42.59 0.24 65.79
C THR A 283 -42.17 -0.74 66.89
N SER A 284 -40.92 -1.21 66.87
CA SER A 284 -40.38 -2.06 67.93
C SER A 284 -40.36 -1.36 69.29
N ILE A 285 -39.98 -0.07 69.35
CA ILE A 285 -40.07 0.74 70.58
C ILE A 285 -41.52 0.87 71.04
N GLN A 286 -42.46 1.07 70.12
CA GLN A 286 -43.88 1.25 70.44
C GLN A 286 -44.53 -0.05 70.93
N ILE A 287 -44.18 -1.20 70.32
CA ILE A 287 -44.56 -2.52 70.81
C ILE A 287 -44.00 -2.74 72.21
N GLY A 288 -42.73 -2.40 72.47
CA GLY A 288 -42.12 -2.49 73.80
C GLY A 288 -42.92 -1.71 74.86
N ARG A 289 -43.28 -0.45 74.58
CA ARG A 289 -44.12 0.37 75.46
C ARG A 289 -45.51 -0.23 75.71
N LEU A 290 -46.14 -0.78 74.66
CA LEU A 290 -47.44 -1.45 74.81
C LEU A 290 -47.33 -2.74 75.62
N GLN A 291 -46.23 -3.49 75.48
CA GLN A 291 -45.93 -4.69 76.25
C GLN A 291 -45.78 -4.36 77.75
N GLU A 292 -45.07 -3.28 78.07
CA GLU A 292 -44.92 -2.76 79.44
C GLU A 292 -46.30 -2.38 80.02
N ALA A 293 -47.09 -1.59 79.30
CA ALA A 293 -48.44 -1.21 79.74
C ALA A 293 -49.39 -2.43 79.91
N LEU A 294 -49.26 -3.46 79.05
CA LEU A 294 -50.01 -4.70 79.17
C LEU A 294 -49.60 -5.48 80.43
N ASN A 295 -48.31 -5.55 80.74
CA ASN A 295 -47.80 -6.20 81.95
C ASN A 295 -48.28 -5.47 83.22
N GLU A 296 -48.31 -4.15 83.22
CA GLU A 296 -48.88 -3.35 84.31
C GLU A 296 -50.37 -3.65 84.51
N ARG A 297 -51.17 -3.67 83.42
CA ARG A 297 -52.59 -4.04 83.51
C ARG A 297 -52.80 -5.47 83.97
N LYS A 298 -51.99 -6.42 83.49
CA LYS A 298 -52.05 -7.83 83.92
C LYS A 298 -51.74 -7.96 85.41
N SER A 299 -50.77 -7.21 85.93
CA SER A 299 -50.47 -7.12 87.36
C SER A 299 -51.68 -6.58 88.16
N ALA A 300 -52.33 -5.54 87.66
CA ALA A 300 -53.55 -5.00 88.28
C ALA A 300 -54.72 -6.00 88.28
N VAL A 301 -54.92 -6.74 87.19
CA VAL A 301 -55.93 -7.81 87.10
C VAL A 301 -55.63 -8.92 88.11
N ASN A 302 -54.38 -9.39 88.21
CA ASN A 302 -54.02 -10.41 89.18
C ASN A 302 -54.28 -9.97 90.63
N SER A 303 -54.06 -8.68 90.94
CA SER A 303 -54.41 -8.10 92.25
C SER A 303 -55.92 -8.11 92.50
N LEU A 304 -56.74 -7.84 91.48
CA LEU A 304 -58.20 -7.90 91.57
C LEU A 304 -58.71 -9.34 91.71
N THR A 305 -58.12 -10.31 91.00
CA THR A 305 -58.48 -11.73 91.11
C THR A 305 -58.24 -12.27 92.52
N ALA A 306 -57.16 -11.86 93.18
CA ALA A 306 -56.90 -12.23 94.57
C ALA A 306 -57.96 -11.66 95.55
N LYS A 307 -58.53 -10.49 95.25
CA LYS A 307 -59.66 -9.92 96.03
C LYS A 307 -60.97 -10.67 95.79
N LEU A 308 -61.21 -11.16 94.57
CA LEU A 308 -62.41 -11.94 94.21
C LEU A 308 -62.43 -13.30 94.92
N GLN A 309 -61.29 -13.97 95.00
CA GLN A 309 -61.18 -15.26 95.70
C GLN A 309 -61.52 -15.17 97.20
N MET A 310 -61.35 -14.01 97.85
CA MET A 310 -61.79 -13.80 99.23
C MET A 310 -63.32 -13.65 99.37
N THR A 311 -64.00 -13.21 98.32
CA THR A 311 -65.46 -13.04 98.31
C THR A 311 -66.23 -14.31 97.96
N GLU A 312 -65.61 -15.22 97.19
CA GLU A 312 -66.21 -16.51 96.80
C GLU A 312 -66.39 -17.49 97.98
N ALA A 313 -65.57 -17.36 99.04
CA ALA A 313 -65.72 -18.15 100.27
C ALA A 313 -67.03 -17.88 101.04
N ALA A 314 -67.69 -16.74 100.81
CA ALA A 314 -68.97 -16.39 101.45
C ALA A 314 -70.20 -16.93 100.70
N LEU A 315 -70.06 -17.37 99.44
CA LEU A 315 -71.17 -17.75 98.56
C LEU A 315 -71.52 -19.25 98.58
N ALA A 316 -70.78 -20.06 99.36
CA ALA A 316 -71.00 -21.49 99.52
C ALA A 316 -72.30 -21.86 100.27
N LEU A 317 -73.08 -20.89 100.75
CA LEU A 317 -74.31 -21.09 101.53
C LEU A 317 -75.61 -21.05 100.72
N SER A 318 -75.56 -20.94 99.38
CA SER A 318 -76.75 -20.79 98.55
C SER A 318 -76.81 -21.76 97.37
N GLU A 319 -76.68 -23.05 97.66
CA GLU A 319 -76.89 -24.18 96.74
C GLU A 319 -78.32 -24.32 96.17
N GLN A 320 -79.21 -23.35 96.35
CA GLN A 320 -80.59 -23.48 95.89
C GLN A 320 -80.80 -22.92 94.48
N LYS A 321 -80.20 -23.54 93.45
CA LYS A 321 -80.72 -23.44 92.07
C LYS A 321 -80.18 -24.53 91.15
N ASN A 322 -80.39 -25.77 91.59
CA ASN A 322 -80.38 -27.01 90.80
C ASN A 322 -81.49 -27.01 89.71
N HIS A 323 -81.63 -25.92 88.95
CA HIS A 323 -82.64 -25.75 87.89
C HIS A 323 -82.03 -25.60 86.50
N ASN A 324 -80.73 -25.31 86.38
CA ASN A 324 -80.10 -24.98 85.10
C ASN A 324 -79.47 -26.18 84.36
N MET A 325 -79.79 -27.42 84.75
CA MET A 325 -79.29 -28.61 84.03
C MET A 325 -80.23 -29.06 82.89
N GLY A 326 -81.41 -28.47 82.75
CA GLY A 326 -82.38 -28.80 81.70
C GLY A 326 -82.09 -28.17 80.34
N GLU A 327 -81.40 -27.04 80.29
CA GLU A 327 -81.21 -26.25 79.05
C GLU A 327 -80.02 -26.71 78.18
N LEU A 328 -79.07 -27.45 78.75
CA LEU A 328 -77.87 -27.94 78.05
C LEU A 328 -78.14 -29.08 77.05
N LEU A 329 -79.25 -29.80 77.17
CA LEU A 329 -79.61 -30.92 76.28
C LEU A 329 -80.20 -30.47 74.93
N THR A 330 -80.72 -29.25 74.87
CA THR A 330 -81.28 -28.65 73.64
C THR A 330 -80.23 -27.94 72.80
N GLN A 331 -79.13 -27.48 73.40
CA GLN A 331 -78.08 -26.72 72.72
C GLN A 331 -77.14 -27.61 71.88
N VAL A 332 -76.86 -28.84 72.34
CA VAL A 332 -76.01 -29.82 71.63
C VAL A 332 -76.68 -30.39 70.37
N LYS A 333 -78.02 -30.38 70.29
CA LYS A 333 -78.74 -30.84 69.09
C LYS A 333 -78.66 -29.85 67.93
N VAL A 334 -78.69 -28.55 68.23
CA VAL A 334 -78.60 -27.47 67.21
C VAL A 334 -77.16 -27.33 66.68
N GLU A 335 -76.15 -27.46 67.54
CA GLU A 335 -74.74 -27.37 67.13
C GLU A 335 -74.30 -28.52 66.18
N LYS A 336 -74.94 -29.69 66.27
CA LYS A 336 -74.66 -30.84 65.40
C LYS A 336 -75.20 -30.66 63.98
N GLU A 337 -76.34 -30.02 63.82
CA GLU A 337 -76.95 -29.75 62.50
C GLU A 337 -76.24 -28.59 61.78
N GLU A 338 -75.79 -27.56 62.51
CA GLU A 338 -75.03 -26.46 61.90
C GLU A 338 -73.60 -26.85 61.47
N GLN A 339 -72.93 -27.76 62.20
CA GLN A 339 -71.62 -28.29 61.77
C GLN A 339 -71.73 -29.13 60.49
N TRP A 340 -72.81 -29.90 60.33
CA TRP A 340 -73.05 -30.70 59.13
C TRP A 340 -73.30 -29.81 57.91
N GLU A 341 -74.06 -28.72 58.06
CA GLU A 341 -74.32 -27.77 56.98
C GLU A 341 -73.05 -26.98 56.56
N ARG A 342 -72.21 -26.57 57.53
CA ARG A 342 -70.93 -25.91 57.25
C ARG A 342 -69.94 -26.81 56.50
N GLN A 343 -69.78 -28.07 56.92
CA GLN A 343 -68.91 -29.04 56.24
C GLN A 343 -69.40 -29.38 54.82
N SER A 344 -70.72 -29.40 54.58
CA SER A 344 -71.30 -29.63 53.26
C SER A 344 -71.04 -28.46 52.29
N ARG A 345 -71.10 -27.22 52.79
CA ARG A 345 -70.80 -26.02 52.00
C ARG A 345 -69.31 -25.86 51.70
N GLU A 346 -68.42 -26.18 52.64
CA GLU A 346 -66.96 -26.18 52.40
C GLU A 346 -66.55 -27.22 51.34
N ARG A 347 -67.07 -28.46 51.45
CA ARG A 347 -66.79 -29.51 50.43
C ARG A 347 -67.27 -29.13 49.04
N LYS A 348 -68.41 -28.43 48.90
CA LYS A 348 -68.88 -27.93 47.60
C LYS A 348 -67.97 -26.86 47.02
N LYS A 349 -67.47 -25.94 47.84
CA LYS A 349 -66.57 -24.87 47.40
C LYS A 349 -65.19 -25.40 46.99
N GLU A 350 -64.66 -26.36 47.75
CA GLU A 350 -63.41 -27.07 47.39
C GLU A 350 -63.56 -27.87 46.09
N GLN A 351 -64.71 -28.51 45.87
CA GLN A 351 -65.01 -29.21 44.61
C GLN A 351 -65.03 -28.24 43.41
N GLU A 352 -65.66 -27.06 43.55
CA GLU A 352 -65.71 -26.04 42.51
C GLU A 352 -64.33 -25.45 42.20
N ASP A 353 -63.51 -25.18 43.22
CA ASP A 353 -62.14 -24.68 43.06
C ASP A 353 -61.23 -25.72 42.39
N CYS A 354 -61.42 -27.02 42.70
CA CYS A 354 -60.69 -28.11 42.05
C CYS A 354 -61.02 -28.20 40.56
N VAL A 355 -62.29 -28.16 40.19
CA VAL A 355 -62.74 -28.17 38.77
C VAL A 355 -62.22 -26.95 38.02
N HIS A 356 -62.21 -25.77 38.64
CA HIS A 356 -61.69 -24.56 38.01
C HIS A 356 -60.18 -24.63 37.77
N ARG A 357 -59.43 -25.22 38.70
CA ARG A 357 -57.98 -25.40 38.59
C ARG A 357 -57.62 -26.47 37.56
N GLU A 358 -58.37 -27.55 37.51
CA GLU A 358 -58.25 -28.60 36.49
C GLU A 358 -58.53 -28.05 35.09
N GLY A 359 -59.58 -27.24 34.92
CA GLY A 359 -59.90 -26.58 33.65
C GLY A 359 -58.88 -25.52 33.20
N LYS A 360 -58.10 -24.95 34.14
CA LYS A 360 -57.00 -24.03 33.80
C LYS A 360 -55.74 -24.78 33.34
N LEU A 361 -55.41 -25.87 34.03
CA LEU A 361 -54.31 -26.77 33.67
C LEU A 361 -54.56 -27.45 32.32
N LEU A 362 -55.78 -27.90 32.04
CA LEU A 362 -56.14 -28.48 30.73
C LEU A 362 -55.93 -27.50 29.58
N ARG A 363 -56.28 -26.22 29.75
CA ARG A 363 -56.04 -25.18 28.74
C ARG A 363 -54.54 -24.90 28.53
N GLU A 364 -53.74 -24.87 29.60
CA GLU A 364 -52.29 -24.74 29.48
C GLU A 364 -51.65 -25.94 28.77
N VAL A 365 -52.09 -27.16 29.07
CA VAL A 365 -51.63 -28.38 28.38
C VAL A 365 -51.99 -28.33 26.89
N GLN A 366 -53.18 -27.85 26.55
CA GLN A 366 -53.63 -27.73 25.16
C GLN A 366 -52.81 -26.70 24.38
N ASN A 367 -52.57 -25.51 24.96
CA ASN A 367 -51.71 -24.48 24.37
C ASN A 367 -50.25 -24.95 24.20
N LEU A 368 -49.71 -25.67 25.20
CA LEU A 368 -48.37 -26.26 25.11
C LEU A 368 -48.31 -27.37 24.05
N SER A 369 -49.39 -28.12 23.84
CA SER A 369 -49.45 -29.13 22.78
C SER A 369 -49.44 -28.51 21.38
N GLU A 370 -50.19 -27.42 21.17
CA GLU A 370 -50.25 -26.70 19.89
C GLU A 370 -48.91 -26.05 19.53
N THR A 371 -48.27 -25.41 20.51
CA THR A 371 -46.93 -24.82 20.30
C THR A 371 -45.88 -25.88 19.98
N ASN A 372 -45.96 -27.06 20.60
CA ASN A 372 -45.05 -28.18 20.32
C ASN A 372 -45.24 -28.72 18.88
N ILE A 373 -46.49 -28.80 18.39
CA ILE A 373 -46.79 -29.19 17.01
C ILE A 373 -46.22 -28.16 16.01
N GLN A 374 -46.39 -26.86 16.28
CA GLN A 374 -45.83 -25.81 15.43
C GLN A 374 -44.29 -25.83 15.38
N LEU A 375 -43.65 -26.06 16.53
CA LEU A 375 -42.19 -26.18 16.61
C LEU A 375 -41.69 -27.41 15.84
N LYS A 376 -42.37 -28.57 15.95
CA LYS A 376 -42.04 -29.75 15.16
C LYS A 376 -42.14 -29.50 13.65
N SER A 377 -43.21 -28.85 13.21
CA SER A 377 -43.38 -28.49 11.80
C SER A 377 -42.26 -27.57 11.28
N LYS A 378 -41.84 -26.57 12.07
CA LYS A 378 -40.69 -25.72 11.73
C LYS A 378 -39.38 -26.49 11.65
N VAL A 379 -39.15 -27.45 12.56
CA VAL A 379 -37.95 -28.29 12.53
C VAL A 379 -37.92 -29.12 11.25
N GLU A 380 -39.02 -29.77 10.88
CA GLU A 380 -39.12 -30.55 9.64
C GLU A 380 -38.91 -29.71 8.37
N GLU A 381 -39.40 -28.46 8.36
CA GLU A 381 -39.17 -27.53 7.25
C GLU A 381 -37.70 -27.13 7.14
N MET A 382 -37.04 -26.84 8.28
CA MET A 382 -35.62 -26.50 8.32
C MET A 382 -34.74 -27.70 7.93
N GLU A 383 -35.11 -28.92 8.32
CA GLU A 383 -34.41 -30.14 7.89
C GLU A 383 -34.55 -30.36 6.38
N ARG A 384 -35.73 -30.13 5.80
CA ARG A 384 -35.93 -30.20 4.34
C ARG A 384 -35.08 -29.16 3.59
N ARG A 385 -35.02 -27.93 4.09
CA ARG A 385 -34.13 -26.89 3.53
C ARG A 385 -32.65 -27.28 3.63
N CYS A 386 -32.22 -27.83 4.76
CA CYS A 386 -30.84 -28.25 4.97
C CYS A 386 -30.43 -29.36 3.98
N LYS A 387 -31.32 -30.36 3.75
CA LYS A 387 -31.10 -31.41 2.74
C LYS A 387 -31.05 -30.86 1.32
N SER A 388 -31.93 -29.92 0.97
CA SER A 388 -31.93 -29.27 -0.34
C SER A 388 -30.63 -28.46 -0.57
N GLN A 389 -30.16 -27.72 0.43
CA GLN A 389 -28.90 -27.00 0.35
C GLN A 389 -27.70 -27.95 0.27
N GLN A 390 -27.70 -29.06 1.00
CA GLN A 390 -26.67 -30.09 0.85
C GLN A 390 -26.60 -30.66 -0.57
N HIS A 391 -27.75 -30.86 -1.23
CA HIS A 391 -27.79 -31.34 -2.61
C HIS A 391 -27.21 -30.31 -3.58
N GLN A 392 -27.60 -29.04 -3.47
CA GLN A 392 -27.02 -27.95 -4.28
C GLN A 392 -25.50 -27.81 -4.09
N ILE A 393 -25.01 -27.95 -2.86
CA ILE A 393 -23.57 -27.93 -2.58
C ILE A 393 -22.87 -29.12 -3.26
N PHE A 394 -23.50 -30.29 -3.30
CA PHE A 394 -22.96 -31.46 -3.98
C PHE A 394 -22.88 -31.25 -5.50
N GLU A 395 -23.93 -30.75 -6.13
CA GLU A 395 -23.95 -30.43 -7.56
C GLU A 395 -22.88 -29.40 -7.93
N LEU A 396 -22.79 -28.29 -7.17
CA LEU A 396 -21.77 -27.26 -7.39
C LEU A 396 -20.34 -27.81 -7.21
N LYS A 397 -20.12 -28.72 -6.26
CA LYS A 397 -18.81 -29.39 -6.12
C LYS A 397 -18.48 -30.26 -7.32
N GLN A 398 -19.47 -30.97 -7.87
CA GLN A 398 -19.27 -31.81 -9.05
C GLN A 398 -18.96 -30.96 -10.30
N GLU A 399 -19.70 -29.86 -10.51
CA GLU A 399 -19.42 -28.90 -11.57
C GLU A 399 -18.03 -28.27 -11.44
N LEU A 400 -17.64 -27.88 -10.21
CA LEU A 400 -16.31 -27.36 -9.94
C LEU A 400 -15.23 -28.38 -10.32
N THR A 401 -15.40 -29.66 -9.97
CA THR A 401 -14.43 -30.70 -10.33
C THR A 401 -14.34 -30.92 -11.84
N ASN A 402 -15.47 -30.91 -12.55
CA ASN A 402 -15.49 -31.06 -14.00
C ASN A 402 -14.82 -29.88 -14.70
N ASN A 403 -15.17 -28.65 -14.31
CA ASN A 403 -14.57 -27.44 -14.86
C ASN A 403 -13.06 -27.38 -14.58
N THR A 404 -12.63 -27.81 -13.38
CA THR A 404 -11.21 -27.87 -13.03
C THR A 404 -10.46 -28.88 -13.91
N ALA A 405 -11.06 -30.05 -14.20
CA ALA A 405 -10.46 -31.04 -15.09
C ALA A 405 -10.37 -30.54 -16.54
N GLU A 406 -11.41 -29.87 -17.03
CA GLU A 406 -11.43 -29.30 -18.38
C GLU A 406 -10.38 -28.19 -18.55
N LEU A 407 -10.26 -27.29 -17.58
CA LEU A 407 -9.25 -26.23 -17.59
C LEU A 407 -7.82 -26.80 -17.57
N LYS A 408 -7.57 -27.86 -16.79
CA LYS A 408 -6.27 -28.55 -16.79
C LYS A 408 -5.95 -29.17 -18.15
N LEU A 409 -6.93 -29.78 -18.81
CA LEU A 409 -6.75 -30.33 -20.16
C LEU A 409 -6.43 -29.24 -21.18
N ARG A 410 -7.15 -28.11 -21.15
CA ARG A 410 -6.89 -26.97 -22.04
C ARG A 410 -5.53 -26.35 -21.79
N LEU A 411 -5.08 -26.26 -20.54
CA LEU A 411 -3.75 -25.78 -20.19
C LEU A 411 -2.68 -26.70 -20.79
N ALA A 412 -2.78 -28.01 -20.60
CA ALA A 412 -1.83 -28.98 -21.16
C ALA A 412 -1.77 -28.91 -22.69
N GLN A 413 -2.92 -28.74 -23.36
CA GLN A 413 -2.98 -28.56 -24.83
C GLN A 413 -2.33 -27.24 -25.28
N ALA A 414 -2.47 -26.17 -24.51
CA ALA A 414 -1.84 -24.88 -24.82
C ALA A 414 -0.32 -24.93 -24.62
N GLU A 415 0.15 -25.60 -23.57
CA GLU A 415 1.58 -25.82 -23.30
C GLU A 415 2.25 -26.62 -24.40
N ASP A 416 1.62 -27.69 -24.89
CA ASP A 416 2.16 -28.51 -25.99
C ASP A 416 2.23 -27.72 -27.32
N ARG A 417 1.23 -26.88 -27.60
CA ARG A 417 1.26 -25.95 -28.75
C ARG A 417 2.38 -24.92 -28.63
N LEU A 418 2.61 -24.38 -27.43
CA LEU A 418 3.68 -23.42 -27.20
C LEU A 418 5.05 -24.09 -27.36
N GLU A 419 5.22 -25.31 -26.85
CA GLU A 419 6.46 -26.07 -26.95
C GLU A 419 6.79 -26.43 -28.40
N THR A 420 5.78 -26.84 -29.18
CA THR A 420 5.97 -27.11 -30.62
C THR A 420 6.34 -25.86 -31.40
N GLU A 421 5.73 -24.71 -31.11
CA GLU A 421 6.05 -23.45 -31.79
C GLU A 421 7.42 -22.89 -31.38
N LYS A 422 7.83 -23.08 -30.11
CA LYS A 422 9.19 -22.78 -29.65
C LYS A 422 10.22 -23.61 -30.40
N ARG A 423 10.00 -24.91 -30.57
CA ARG A 423 10.91 -25.78 -31.34
C ARG A 423 11.02 -25.35 -32.79
N ARG A 424 9.90 -25.00 -33.44
CA ARG A 424 9.90 -24.46 -34.81
C ARG A 424 10.68 -23.15 -34.91
N SER A 425 10.43 -22.21 -34.01
CA SER A 425 11.11 -20.91 -33.99
C SER A 425 12.62 -21.07 -33.77
N LYS A 426 13.02 -21.97 -32.87
CA LYS A 426 14.42 -22.30 -32.62
C LYS A 426 15.09 -22.87 -33.87
N GLN A 427 14.42 -23.78 -34.57
CA GLN A 427 14.96 -24.39 -35.79
C GLN A 427 15.12 -23.37 -36.92
N VAL A 428 14.16 -22.45 -37.08
CA VAL A 428 14.28 -21.34 -38.05
C VAL A 428 15.46 -20.42 -37.75
N LEU A 429 15.71 -20.12 -36.46
CA LEU A 429 16.87 -19.34 -36.05
C LEU A 429 18.19 -20.06 -36.34
N GLU A 430 18.29 -21.35 -36.01
CA GLU A 430 19.46 -22.17 -36.32
C GLU A 430 19.73 -22.24 -37.83
N ASP A 431 18.69 -22.40 -38.65
CA ASP A 431 18.82 -22.40 -40.12
C ASP A 431 19.28 -21.04 -40.67
N MET A 432 18.76 -19.93 -40.11
CA MET A 432 19.17 -18.58 -40.51
C MET A 432 20.62 -18.29 -40.11
N ASP A 433 21.06 -18.70 -38.92
CA ASP A 433 22.44 -18.51 -38.47
C ASP A 433 23.41 -19.36 -39.30
N ASN A 434 23.04 -20.60 -39.64
CA ASN A 434 23.80 -21.44 -40.56
C ASN A 434 23.94 -20.80 -41.95
N LEU A 435 22.88 -20.14 -42.46
CA LEU A 435 22.93 -19.43 -43.73
C LEU A 435 23.86 -18.22 -43.66
N ARG A 436 23.73 -17.39 -42.61
CA ARG A 436 24.60 -16.23 -42.38
C ARG A 436 26.07 -16.63 -42.25
N GLN A 437 26.34 -17.73 -41.56
CA GLN A 437 27.71 -18.24 -41.42
C GLN A 437 28.31 -18.63 -42.77
N LYS A 438 27.52 -19.29 -43.64
CA LYS A 438 27.94 -19.61 -45.02
C LYS A 438 28.16 -18.36 -45.86
N GLU A 439 27.33 -17.32 -45.71
CA GLU A 439 27.52 -16.04 -46.42
C GLU A 439 28.80 -15.35 -45.97
N VAL A 440 29.08 -15.30 -44.66
CA VAL A 440 30.33 -14.74 -44.11
C VAL A 440 31.54 -15.51 -44.61
N GLU A 441 31.49 -16.85 -44.58
CA GLU A 441 32.57 -17.70 -45.13
C GLU A 441 32.78 -17.47 -46.63
N HIS A 442 31.72 -17.21 -47.40
CA HIS A 442 31.83 -16.90 -48.82
C HIS A 442 32.48 -15.53 -49.05
N VAL A 443 32.06 -14.49 -48.32
CA VAL A 443 32.64 -13.15 -48.39
C VAL A 443 34.11 -13.17 -47.98
N ASN A 444 34.46 -13.88 -46.91
CA ASN A 444 35.85 -14.02 -46.46
C ASN A 444 36.73 -14.69 -47.53
N ARG A 445 36.26 -15.78 -48.16
CA ARG A 445 37.00 -16.41 -49.26
C ARG A 445 37.22 -15.47 -50.43
N HIS A 446 36.19 -14.70 -50.81
CA HIS A 446 36.31 -13.72 -51.88
C HIS A 446 37.31 -12.59 -51.52
N LEU A 447 37.28 -12.13 -50.26
CA LEU A 447 38.25 -11.15 -49.75
C LEU A 447 39.68 -11.70 -49.81
N GLU A 448 39.91 -12.92 -49.32
CA GLU A 448 41.23 -13.58 -49.37
C GLU A 448 41.73 -13.76 -50.81
N GLU A 449 40.87 -14.17 -51.74
CA GLU A 449 41.21 -14.27 -53.15
C GLU A 449 41.59 -12.90 -53.73
N SER A 450 40.78 -11.87 -53.46
CA SER A 450 41.07 -10.49 -53.92
C SER A 450 42.39 -9.97 -53.35
N GLU A 451 42.67 -10.24 -52.07
CA GLU A 451 43.91 -9.83 -51.41
C GLU A 451 45.12 -10.51 -52.06
N ARG A 452 45.05 -11.83 -52.33
CA ARG A 452 46.10 -12.56 -53.05
C ARG A 452 46.36 -11.96 -54.43
N THR A 453 45.32 -11.65 -55.20
CA THR A 453 45.51 -11.03 -56.53
C THR A 453 46.16 -9.65 -56.46
N LEU A 454 45.83 -8.86 -55.43
CA LEU A 454 46.45 -7.55 -55.19
C LEU A 454 47.91 -7.71 -54.77
N GLN A 455 48.22 -8.64 -53.86
CA GLN A 455 49.59 -8.94 -53.44
C GLN A 455 50.47 -9.37 -54.62
N GLU A 456 49.97 -10.26 -55.50
CA GLU A 456 50.69 -10.65 -56.72
C GLU A 456 50.96 -9.47 -57.65
N ARG A 457 50.00 -8.54 -57.76
CA ARG A 457 50.14 -7.35 -58.59
C ARG A 457 51.16 -6.38 -58.01
N ILE A 458 51.16 -6.20 -56.68
CA ILE A 458 52.18 -5.42 -55.96
C ILE A 458 53.57 -6.01 -56.23
N PHE A 459 53.74 -7.32 -56.07
CA PHE A 459 55.02 -7.99 -56.30
C PHE A 459 55.55 -7.78 -57.73
N LYS A 460 54.67 -7.87 -58.74
CA LYS A 460 55.04 -7.59 -60.14
C LYS A 460 55.48 -6.13 -60.35
N LEU A 461 54.75 -5.18 -59.78
CA LEU A 461 55.09 -3.76 -59.87
C LEU A 461 56.40 -3.43 -59.15
N GLU A 462 56.67 -4.05 -58.00
CA GLU A 462 57.94 -3.91 -57.30
C GLU A 462 59.10 -4.47 -58.12
N GLY A 463 58.93 -5.64 -58.75
CA GLY A 463 59.92 -6.18 -59.68
C GLY A 463 60.21 -5.24 -60.87
N GLN A 464 59.18 -4.64 -61.47
CA GLN A 464 59.34 -3.63 -62.52
C GLN A 464 60.06 -2.38 -62.02
N ARG A 465 59.73 -1.90 -60.81
CA ARG A 465 60.41 -0.74 -60.19
C ARG A 465 61.91 -1.00 -60.05
N ILE A 466 62.29 -2.18 -59.54
CA ILE A 466 63.70 -2.56 -59.36
C ILE A 466 64.43 -2.60 -60.71
N GLN A 467 63.82 -3.17 -61.76
CA GLN A 467 64.42 -3.18 -63.10
C GLN A 467 64.65 -1.77 -63.64
N LEU A 468 63.67 -0.88 -63.52
CA LEU A 468 63.79 0.52 -63.93
C LEU A 468 64.86 1.27 -63.12
N GLU A 469 64.98 0.98 -61.83
CA GLU A 469 66.05 1.54 -60.98
C GLU A 469 67.44 1.08 -61.46
N GLU A 470 67.61 -0.19 -61.82
CA GLU A 470 68.86 -0.70 -62.39
C GLU A 470 69.20 -0.07 -63.74
N GLU A 471 68.22 0.06 -64.64
CA GLU A 471 68.39 0.74 -65.94
C GLU A 471 68.76 2.20 -65.75
N LEU A 472 68.12 2.90 -64.81
CA LEU A 472 68.44 4.28 -64.47
C LEU A 472 69.87 4.41 -63.94
N ILE A 473 70.32 3.50 -63.09
CA ILE A 473 71.70 3.49 -62.57
C ILE A 473 72.70 3.28 -63.72
N LYS A 474 72.44 2.33 -64.62
CA LYS A 474 73.28 2.09 -65.81
C LYS A 474 73.34 3.33 -66.72
N ALA A 475 72.20 3.95 -67.01
CA ALA A 475 72.12 5.15 -67.83
C ALA A 475 72.87 6.33 -67.18
N LYS A 476 72.72 6.52 -65.86
CA LYS A 476 73.49 7.52 -65.09
C LYS A 476 74.99 7.27 -65.20
N ALA A 477 75.44 6.03 -65.05
CA ALA A 477 76.86 5.68 -65.17
C ALA A 477 77.41 5.97 -66.58
N LEU A 478 76.65 5.61 -67.63
CA LEU A 478 77.00 5.93 -69.03
C LEU A 478 77.10 7.44 -69.25
N CYS A 479 76.10 8.22 -68.84
CA CYS A 479 76.13 9.69 -68.93
C CYS A 479 77.35 10.29 -68.22
N VAL A 480 77.72 9.79 -67.04
CA VAL A 480 78.92 10.25 -66.33
C VAL A 480 80.19 9.93 -67.12
N SER A 481 80.27 8.75 -67.73
CA SER A 481 81.42 8.35 -68.54
C SER A 481 81.57 9.18 -69.82
N GLU A 482 80.46 9.42 -70.54
CA GLU A 482 80.43 10.26 -71.73
C GLU A 482 80.77 11.71 -71.38
N ARG A 483 80.26 12.23 -70.25
CA ARG A 483 80.63 13.56 -69.76
C ARG A 483 82.12 13.66 -69.45
N ALA A 484 82.69 12.65 -68.81
CA ALA A 484 84.12 12.60 -68.51
C ALA A 484 84.97 12.56 -69.81
N GLN A 485 84.57 11.77 -70.80
CA GLN A 485 85.23 11.73 -72.11
C GLN A 485 85.13 13.08 -72.83
N ALA A 486 83.96 13.71 -72.85
CA ALA A 486 83.78 15.03 -73.43
C ALA A 486 84.59 16.11 -72.70
N GLU A 487 84.69 16.05 -71.37
CA GLU A 487 85.55 16.93 -70.57
C GLU A 487 87.04 16.72 -70.89
N GLU A 488 87.48 15.47 -71.10
CA GLU A 488 88.86 15.16 -71.51
C GLU A 488 89.17 15.67 -72.92
N GLU A 489 88.29 15.43 -73.89
CA GLU A 489 88.43 15.95 -75.25
C GLU A 489 88.46 17.48 -75.27
N LEU A 490 87.57 18.12 -74.52
CA LEU A 490 87.54 19.57 -74.36
C LEU A 490 88.81 20.09 -73.68
N GLY A 491 89.39 19.31 -72.77
CA GLY A 491 90.72 19.52 -72.20
C GLY A 491 91.83 19.45 -73.24
N ARG A 492 91.84 18.43 -74.12
CA ARG A 492 92.81 18.30 -75.23
C ARG A 492 92.70 19.46 -76.22
N VAL A 493 91.48 19.81 -76.64
CA VAL A 493 91.24 20.94 -77.55
C VAL A 493 91.74 22.24 -76.94
N ARG A 494 91.44 22.49 -75.65
CA ARG A 494 91.98 23.67 -74.94
C ARG A 494 93.51 23.68 -74.88
N ALA A 495 94.15 22.53 -74.67
CA ALA A 495 95.60 22.42 -74.67
C ALA A 495 96.19 22.68 -76.06
N GLN A 496 95.54 22.19 -77.12
CA GLN A 496 95.94 22.41 -78.51
C GLN A 496 95.81 23.89 -78.91
N VAL A 497 94.71 24.55 -78.55
CA VAL A 497 94.52 26.00 -78.74
C VAL A 497 95.62 26.79 -78.03
N ARG A 498 95.98 26.42 -76.79
CA ARG A 498 97.10 27.07 -76.07
C ARG A 498 98.44 26.88 -76.77
N LEU A 499 98.71 25.71 -77.34
CA LEU A 499 99.94 25.45 -78.10
C LEU A 499 99.98 26.27 -79.39
N GLU A 500 98.85 26.39 -80.09
CA GLU A 500 98.72 27.25 -81.27
C GLU A 500 98.88 28.73 -80.92
N GLU A 501 98.32 29.21 -79.79
CA GLU A 501 98.53 30.57 -79.29
C GLU A 501 100.00 30.85 -78.93
N VAL A 502 100.70 29.88 -78.31
CA VAL A 502 102.14 29.99 -78.03
C VAL A 502 102.95 29.96 -79.33
N GLY A 503 102.59 29.10 -80.29
CA GLY A 503 103.19 29.07 -81.63
C GLY A 503 102.97 30.37 -82.41
N HIS A 504 101.78 30.97 -82.30
CA HIS A 504 101.48 32.28 -82.89
C HIS A 504 102.30 33.39 -82.21
N LYS A 505 102.44 33.37 -80.88
CA LYS A 505 103.29 34.33 -80.16
C LYS A 505 104.77 34.20 -80.54
N ILE A 506 105.27 32.98 -80.76
CA ILE A 506 106.65 32.74 -81.23
C ILE A 506 106.81 33.23 -82.68
N CYS A 507 105.83 32.99 -83.56
CA CYS A 507 105.85 33.45 -84.95
C CYS A 507 105.78 34.99 -85.07
N ILE A 508 105.03 35.66 -84.19
CA ILE A 508 105.00 37.13 -84.11
C ILE A 508 106.33 37.68 -83.56
N CYS A 509 106.99 37.00 -82.62
CA CYS A 509 108.32 37.39 -82.15
C CYS A 509 109.41 37.25 -83.25
N ASP A 510 109.34 36.22 -84.09
CA ASP A 510 110.28 36.04 -85.21
C ASP A 510 110.07 37.05 -86.36
N GLN A 511 108.88 37.63 -86.50
CA GLN A 511 108.61 38.70 -87.46
C GLN A 511 109.02 40.10 -86.97
N LEU A 512 109.29 40.29 -85.66
CA LEU A 512 109.72 41.56 -85.07
C LEU A 512 111.25 41.71 -84.94
N PHE A 513 112.03 40.68 -85.28
CA PHE A 513 113.51 40.68 -85.24
C PHE A 513 114.16 40.50 -86.63
N ARG A 514 113.48 40.93 -87.71
CA ARG A 514 114.07 41.09 -89.04
C ARG A 514 114.31 42.54 -89.39
#